data_AF-A0A2R5L064-F1
#
_entry.id   AF-A0A2R5L064-F1
#
_cell.length_a   1.000
_cell.length_b   1.000
_cell.length_c   1.000
_cell.angle_alpha   90.00
_cell.angle_beta   90.00
_cell.angle_gamma   90.00
#
_symmetry.space_group_name_H-M   'P 1'
#
loop_
_entity.id
_entity.type
_entity.pdbx_description
1 polymer ?
#
loop_
_entity_poly.entity_id
_entity_poly.type
_entity_poly.pdbx_seq_one_letter_code
_entity_poly.pdbx_strand_id
1 'polypeptide(L)'
;MSISNDLYPNASTSLQRKESGVPIVRKGLHVESYNDFDPLRHVIVGIADNQHIPEACPASNEKIPAGSPMRGGKAGRRTQESIDIANECLNDFAKLLEARNIIVDRPGAVDWHERIITPDFTISSGFGVMPP
;
A
#
# COMPACT_ATOMS: atom_id res chain seq x y z
N MET A 1 0.39 15.66 14.72
CA MET A 1 -0.02 16.41 13.51
C MET A 1 -1.12 15.61 12.83
N SER A 2 -2.29 16.21 12.65
CA SER A 2 -3.36 15.61 11.83
C SER A 2 -2.90 15.66 10.38
N ILE A 3 -2.57 14.50 9.79
CA ILE A 3 -2.33 14.41 8.35
C ILE A 3 -3.67 14.79 7.69
N SER A 4 -3.69 15.88 6.94
CA SER A 4 -4.91 16.25 6.22
C SER A 4 -5.19 15.17 5.17
N ASN A 5 -6.39 14.60 5.21
CA ASN A 5 -6.87 13.66 4.19
C ASN A 5 -7.04 14.33 2.81
N ASP A 6 -6.99 15.67 2.73
CA ASP A 6 -7.17 16.43 1.49
C ASP A 6 -6.05 16.17 0.47
N LEU A 7 -4.90 15.64 0.91
CA LEU A 7 -3.79 15.26 0.04
C LEU A 7 -3.93 13.85 -0.55
N TYR A 8 -4.88 13.04 -0.05
CA TYR A 8 -5.00 11.61 -0.36
C TYR A 8 -6.47 11.24 -0.62
N PRO A 9 -7.04 11.66 -1.77
CA PRO A 9 -8.46 11.49 -2.05
C PRO A 9 -8.89 10.02 -2.18
N ASN A 10 -7.93 9.09 -2.34
CA ASN A 10 -8.16 7.65 -2.49
C ASN A 10 -7.93 6.86 -1.19
N ALA A 11 -7.38 7.48 -0.14
CA ALA A 11 -7.21 6.82 1.14
C ALA A 11 -8.58 6.58 1.77
N SER A 12 -8.83 5.38 2.30
CA SER A 12 -10.02 5.25 3.18
C SER A 12 -9.84 6.18 4.38
N THR A 13 -10.98 6.60 4.96
CA THR A 13 -10.94 7.29 6.24
C THR A 13 -10.11 6.46 7.20
N SER A 14 -9.15 7.10 7.88
CA SER A 14 -8.26 6.40 8.80
C SER A 14 -9.12 5.52 9.71
N LEU A 15 -8.78 4.22 9.84
CA LEU A 15 -9.47 3.35 10.78
C LEU A 15 -9.54 4.10 12.10
N GLN A 16 -10.75 4.32 12.61
CA GLN A 16 -10.93 5.01 13.88
C GLN A 16 -10.03 4.31 14.91
N ARG A 17 -9.22 5.04 15.65
CA ARG A 17 -8.28 4.45 16.62
C ARG A 17 -8.84 4.62 18.02
N LYS A 18 -8.63 3.62 18.87
CA LYS A 18 -8.74 3.79 20.32
C LYS A 18 -7.71 4.82 20.77
N GLU A 19 -7.93 5.40 21.94
CA GLU A 19 -6.97 6.30 22.59
C GLU A 19 -5.58 5.64 22.78
N SER A 20 -5.56 4.31 22.87
CA SER A 20 -4.34 3.47 22.90
C SER A 20 -3.59 3.36 21.56
N GLY A 21 -4.04 4.04 20.50
CA GLY A 21 -3.47 3.97 19.15
C GLY A 21 -3.85 2.72 18.34
N VAL A 22 -4.57 1.77 18.93
CA VAL A 22 -5.00 0.53 18.28
C VAL A 22 -6.21 0.83 17.36
N PRO A 23 -6.23 0.35 16.10
CA PRO A 23 -7.40 0.49 15.24
C PRO A 23 -8.65 -0.13 15.88
N ILE A 24 -9.78 0.54 15.75
CA ILE A 24 -11.10 0.01 16.09
C ILE A 24 -11.42 -1.03 15.03
N VAL A 25 -11.34 -2.29 15.45
CA VAL A 25 -11.77 -3.44 14.66
C VAL A 25 -13.29 -3.43 14.60
N ARG A 26 -13.87 -3.56 13.39
CA ARG A 26 -15.32 -3.70 13.22
C ARG A 26 -15.81 -4.86 14.10
N LYS A 27 -16.87 -4.64 14.87
CA LYS A 27 -17.43 -5.67 15.76
C LYS A 27 -17.83 -6.90 14.91
N GLY A 28 -17.26 -8.06 15.20
CA GLY A 28 -17.51 -9.31 14.46
C GLY A 28 -16.56 -9.59 13.29
N LEU A 29 -15.59 -8.72 13.03
CA LEU A 29 -14.51 -9.01 12.07
C LEU A 29 -13.66 -10.16 12.60
N HIS A 30 -13.51 -11.22 11.79
CA HIS A 30 -12.61 -12.34 12.03
C HIS A 30 -11.89 -12.66 10.71
N VAL A 31 -10.65 -13.13 10.83
CA VAL A 31 -9.83 -13.50 9.67
C VAL A 31 -9.90 -15.02 9.52
N GLU A 32 -10.48 -15.47 8.41
CA GLU A 32 -10.60 -16.89 8.07
C GLU A 32 -10.34 -17.06 6.58
N SER A 33 -9.14 -17.51 6.24
CA SER A 33 -8.73 -17.82 4.87
C SER A 33 -7.69 -18.94 4.93
N TYR A 34 -7.93 -20.03 4.21
CA TYR A 34 -7.09 -21.23 4.24
C TYR A 34 -6.40 -21.51 2.91
N ASN A 35 -6.83 -20.87 1.82
CA ASN A 35 -6.33 -21.05 0.46
C ASN A 35 -6.77 -19.88 -0.44
N ASP A 36 -6.32 -19.91 -1.68
CA ASP A 36 -6.49 -18.81 -2.65
C ASP A 36 -7.72 -18.98 -3.57
N PHE A 37 -8.54 -20.02 -3.37
CA PHE A 37 -9.59 -20.40 -4.34
C PHE A 37 -10.99 -20.53 -3.74
N ASP A 38 -11.11 -20.62 -2.43
CA ASP A 38 -12.40 -20.58 -1.75
C ASP A 38 -13.12 -19.25 -2.02
N PRO A 39 -14.47 -19.21 -1.95
CA PRO A 39 -15.22 -18.00 -2.24
C PRO A 39 -14.79 -16.79 -1.40
N LEU A 40 -14.31 -15.75 -2.07
CA LEU A 40 -13.82 -14.52 -1.43
C LEU A 40 -14.98 -13.75 -0.76
N ARG A 41 -14.82 -13.41 0.52
CA ARG A 41 -15.83 -12.67 1.31
C ARG A 41 -15.40 -11.24 1.66
N HIS A 42 -14.14 -11.07 2.04
CA HIS A 42 -13.58 -9.79 2.48
C HIS A 42 -12.11 -9.72 2.06
N VAL A 43 -11.73 -8.63 1.42
CA VAL A 43 -10.36 -8.38 0.93
C VAL A 43 -9.91 -6.97 1.23
N ILE A 44 -8.59 -6.78 1.33
CA ILE A 44 -7.95 -5.47 1.39
C ILE A 44 -7.35 -5.18 0.02
N VAL A 45 -7.75 -4.06 -0.60
CA VAL A 45 -7.17 -3.61 -1.88
C VAL A 45 -6.27 -2.41 -1.64
N GLY A 46 -5.04 -2.47 -2.15
CA GLY A 46 -4.03 -1.42 -1.97
C GLY A 46 -4.38 -0.05 -2.58
N ILE A 47 -3.48 0.90 -2.37
CA ILE A 47 -3.50 2.24 -2.99
C ILE A 47 -2.10 2.57 -3.52
N ALA A 48 -2.03 3.39 -4.56
CA ALA A 48 -0.77 3.81 -5.16
C ALA A 48 -0.23 5.12 -4.58
N ASP A 49 -0.92 5.74 -3.62
CA ASP A 49 -0.52 6.99 -3.01
C ASP A 49 0.89 6.91 -2.42
N ASN A 50 1.73 7.90 -2.76
CA ASN A 50 3.11 8.03 -2.29
C ASN A 50 4.04 6.83 -2.56
N GLN A 51 3.71 5.97 -3.53
CA GLN A 51 4.60 4.87 -3.91
C GLN A 51 6.00 5.35 -4.26
N HIS A 52 6.99 4.61 -3.78
CA HIS A 52 8.41 4.85 -4.00
C HIS A 52 9.06 3.70 -4.76
N ILE A 53 10.09 4.01 -5.53
CA ILE A 53 11.06 3.04 -6.02
C ILE A 53 12.06 2.85 -4.89
N PRO A 54 12.22 1.62 -4.35
CA PRO A 54 13.14 1.38 -3.27
C PRO A 54 14.57 1.58 -3.79
N GLU A 55 15.47 2.02 -2.91
CA GLU A 55 16.87 2.13 -3.26
C GLU A 55 17.50 0.77 -3.60
N ALA A 56 18.58 0.83 -4.38
CA ALA A 56 19.34 -0.35 -4.76
C ALA A 56 20.03 -0.94 -3.52
N CYS A 57 19.69 -2.18 -3.19
CA CYS A 57 20.30 -2.95 -2.12
C CYS A 57 20.43 -4.42 -2.55
N PRO A 58 21.20 -5.26 -1.84
CA PRO A 58 21.34 -6.66 -2.22
C PRO A 58 20.00 -7.39 -2.40
N ALA A 59 19.00 -7.09 -1.56
CA ALA A 59 17.68 -7.71 -1.62
C ALA A 59 16.81 -7.21 -2.80
N SER A 60 16.98 -5.97 -3.25
CA SER A 60 16.22 -5.42 -4.39
C SER A 60 16.88 -5.72 -5.73
N ASN A 61 18.22 -5.71 -5.79
CA ASN A 61 18.99 -5.94 -7.02
C ASN A 61 18.87 -7.37 -7.58
N GLU A 62 18.62 -8.37 -6.73
CA GLU A 62 18.43 -9.74 -7.16
C GLU A 62 17.07 -9.94 -7.86
N LYS A 63 16.07 -9.13 -7.48
CA LYS A 63 14.73 -9.16 -8.09
C LYS A 63 14.68 -8.43 -9.43
N ILE A 64 15.69 -7.61 -9.72
CA ILE A 64 15.78 -6.81 -10.95
C ILE A 64 16.75 -7.50 -11.92
N PRO A 65 16.29 -7.95 -13.09
CA PRO A 65 17.15 -8.60 -14.08
C PRO A 65 18.40 -7.78 -14.38
N ALA A 66 19.53 -8.46 -14.59
CA ALA A 66 20.84 -7.81 -14.74
C ALA A 66 20.90 -6.74 -15.85
N GLY A 67 20.16 -6.95 -16.94
CA GLY A 67 20.07 -6.00 -18.07
C GLY A 67 18.91 -5.00 -17.98
N SER A 68 18.18 -4.93 -16.86
CA SER A 68 17.04 -4.03 -16.73
C SER A 68 17.50 -2.58 -16.56
N PRO A 69 16.92 -1.59 -17.27
CA PRO A 69 17.14 -0.18 -17.02
C PRO A 69 16.75 0.29 -15.61
N MET A 70 15.96 -0.53 -14.89
CA MET A 70 15.60 -0.29 -13.50
C MET A 70 16.72 -0.67 -12.53
N ARG A 71 17.72 -1.45 -12.96
CA ARG A 71 18.83 -1.89 -12.13
C ARG A 71 19.76 -0.72 -11.87
N GLY A 72 19.92 -0.33 -10.61
CA GLY A 72 20.60 0.92 -10.26
C GLY A 72 19.83 2.18 -10.70
N GLY A 73 18.53 2.05 -11.02
CA GLY A 73 17.66 3.16 -11.38
C GLY A 73 17.46 4.16 -10.24
N LYS A 74 16.84 5.30 -10.55
CA LYS A 74 16.55 6.36 -9.57
C LYS A 74 15.58 5.85 -8.49
N ALA A 75 16.06 5.77 -7.26
CA ALA A 75 15.24 5.62 -6.07
C ALA A 75 14.39 6.88 -5.83
N GLY A 76 13.25 6.74 -5.16
CA GLY A 76 12.39 7.87 -4.79
C GLY A 76 10.95 7.74 -5.27
N ARG A 77 10.15 8.78 -5.02
CA ARG A 77 8.71 8.78 -5.32
C ARG A 77 8.43 8.56 -6.81
N ARG A 78 7.42 7.75 -7.10
CA ARG A 78 6.86 7.58 -8.44
C ARG A 78 6.27 8.90 -8.95
N THR A 79 6.18 9.03 -10.28
CA THR A 79 5.56 10.23 -10.90
C THR A 79 4.09 10.28 -10.53
N GLN A 80 3.55 11.49 -10.36
CA GLN A 80 2.14 11.66 -10.01
C GLN A 80 1.21 11.04 -11.05
N GLU A 81 1.52 11.21 -12.33
CA GLU A 81 0.81 10.55 -13.43
C GLU A 81 0.72 9.03 -13.26
N SER A 82 1.83 8.35 -12.93
CA SER A 82 1.82 6.90 -12.73
C SER A 82 1.01 6.48 -11.49
N ILE A 83 0.98 7.31 -10.45
CA ILE A 83 0.19 7.10 -9.24
C ILE A 83 -1.30 7.24 -9.56
N ASP A 84 -1.68 8.27 -10.32
CA ASP A 84 -3.07 8.56 -10.66
C ASP A 84 -3.65 7.44 -11.53
N ILE A 85 -2.94 7.00 -12.57
CA ILE A 85 -3.34 5.87 -13.42
C ILE A 85 -3.49 4.58 -12.61
N ALA A 86 -2.54 4.30 -11.72
CA ALA A 86 -2.60 3.10 -10.88
C ALA A 86 -3.80 3.15 -9.91
N ASN A 87 -4.08 4.31 -9.32
CA ASN A 87 -5.23 4.50 -8.46
C ASN A 87 -6.56 4.37 -9.20
N GLU A 88 -6.67 4.86 -10.43
CA GLU A 88 -7.86 4.65 -11.28
C GLU A 88 -8.14 3.14 -11.45
N CYS A 89 -7.12 2.37 -11.84
CA CYS A 89 -7.23 0.92 -11.99
C CYS A 89 -7.59 0.22 -10.67
N LEU A 90 -6.97 0.59 -9.55
CA LEU A 90 -7.26 0.01 -8.24
C LEU A 90 -8.67 0.35 -7.75
N ASN A 91 -9.16 1.55 -8.05
CA ASN A 91 -10.51 1.98 -7.70
C ASN A 91 -11.56 1.22 -8.51
N ASP A 92 -11.33 1.01 -9.80
CA ASP A 92 -12.25 0.23 -10.62
C ASP A 92 -12.22 -1.26 -10.24
N PHE A 93 -11.06 -1.80 -9.87
CA PHE A 93 -10.97 -3.15 -9.32
C PHE A 93 -11.75 -3.29 -8.01
N ALA A 94 -11.65 -2.33 -7.09
CA ALA A 94 -12.43 -2.33 -5.85
C ALA A 94 -13.94 -2.32 -6.13
N LYS A 95 -14.42 -1.43 -7.01
CA LYS A 95 -15.84 -1.39 -7.41
C LYS A 95 -16.32 -2.71 -8.02
N LEU A 96 -15.46 -3.36 -8.82
CA LEU A 96 -15.76 -4.64 -9.45
C LEU A 96 -15.95 -5.77 -8.42
N LEU A 97 -15.19 -5.75 -7.32
CA LEU A 97 -15.32 -6.69 -6.20
C LEU A 97 -16.57 -6.39 -5.36
N GLU A 98 -16.82 -5.12 -5.05
CA GLU A 98 -18.02 -4.68 -4.32
C GLU A 98 -19.30 -5.07 -5.07
N ALA A 99 -19.32 -4.93 -6.40
CA ALA A 99 -20.43 -5.37 -7.25
C ALA A 99 -20.69 -6.88 -7.20
N ARG A 100 -19.72 -7.68 -6.73
CA ARG A 100 -19.85 -9.13 -6.48
C ARG A 100 -20.22 -9.44 -5.02
N ASN A 101 -20.60 -8.44 -4.23
CA ASN A 101 -20.90 -8.53 -2.80
C ASN A 101 -19.70 -8.92 -1.93
N ILE A 102 -18.48 -8.62 -2.39
CA ILE A 102 -17.26 -8.80 -1.60
C ILE A 102 -17.01 -7.52 -0.81
N ILE A 103 -16.69 -7.66 0.48
CA ILE A 103 -16.32 -6.51 1.31
C ILE A 103 -14.91 -6.08 0.92
N VAL A 104 -14.72 -4.80 0.59
CA VAL A 104 -13.40 -4.24 0.26
C VAL A 104 -13.02 -3.19 1.30
N ASP A 105 -11.88 -3.39 1.97
CA ASP A 105 -11.25 -2.33 2.75
C ASP A 105 -10.07 -1.74 1.97
N ARG A 106 -9.91 -0.42 2.03
CA ARG A 106 -8.76 0.29 1.47
C ARG A 106 -7.88 0.81 2.60
N PRO A 107 -6.55 0.68 2.53
CA PRO A 107 -5.66 1.23 3.54
C PRO A 107 -5.60 2.77 3.44
N GLY A 108 -5.11 3.41 4.51
CA GLY A 108 -4.78 4.83 4.49
C GLY A 108 -3.41 5.07 3.84
N ALA A 109 -3.23 6.26 3.25
CA ALA A 109 -1.93 6.67 2.71
C ALA A 109 -0.89 6.79 3.83
N VAL A 110 0.34 6.38 3.49
CA VAL A 110 1.53 6.52 4.34
C VAL A 110 2.50 7.41 3.59
N ASP A 111 3.15 8.32 4.30
CA ASP A 111 4.29 9.05 3.74
C ASP A 111 5.53 8.15 3.83
N TRP A 112 5.99 7.69 2.67
CA TRP A 112 7.15 6.82 2.56
C TRP A 112 8.47 7.56 2.42
N HIS A 113 8.46 8.90 2.41
CA HIS A 113 9.66 9.71 2.27
C HIS A 113 10.58 9.61 3.51
N GLU A 114 10.05 9.23 4.68
CA GLU A 114 10.87 9.12 5.88
C GLU A 114 11.90 7.99 5.78
N ARG A 115 13.13 8.30 6.21
CA ARG A 115 14.23 7.34 6.27
C ARG A 115 13.93 6.29 7.35
N ILE A 116 14.14 5.02 7.00
CA ILE A 116 14.02 3.91 7.95
C ILE A 116 15.42 3.53 8.43
N ILE A 117 15.62 3.55 9.75
CA ILE A 117 16.91 3.30 10.40
C ILE A 117 16.74 2.14 11.38
N THR A 118 17.63 1.16 11.27
CA THR A 118 17.79 0.06 12.22
C THR A 118 19.26 -0.01 12.67
N PRO A 119 19.63 -0.80 13.68
CA PRO A 119 21.04 -0.96 14.07
C PRO A 119 21.95 -1.47 12.94
N ASP A 120 21.40 -2.28 12.02
CA ASP A 120 22.19 -2.98 11.00
C ASP A 120 22.15 -2.33 9.61
N PHE A 121 21.09 -1.58 9.31
CA PHE A 121 20.93 -0.93 8.01
C PHE A 121 20.11 0.35 8.07
N THR A 122 20.27 1.17 7.04
CA THR A 122 19.51 2.38 6.81
C THR A 122 19.04 2.41 5.36
N ILE A 123 17.78 2.79 5.13
CA ILE A 123 17.23 3.02 3.79
C ILE A 123 16.56 4.39 3.67
N SER A 124 16.73 5.04 2.52
CA SER A 124 16.29 6.43 2.30
C SER A 124 14.77 6.65 2.29
N SER A 125 13.99 5.62 1.99
CA SER A 125 12.53 5.68 1.94
C SER A 125 11.92 4.31 2.20
N GLY A 126 10.62 4.27 2.48
CA GLY A 126 9.82 3.06 2.34
C GLY A 126 9.54 2.70 0.88
N PHE A 127 8.59 1.79 0.68
CA PHE A 127 8.21 1.31 -0.65
C PHE A 127 6.79 1.75 -1.02
N GLY A 128 5.79 1.21 -0.33
CA GLY A 128 4.41 1.37 -0.77
C GLY A 128 3.40 0.57 0.04
N VAL A 129 2.11 0.85 -0.21
CA VAL A 129 0.99 0.15 0.39
C VAL A 129 0.40 -0.86 -0.61
N MET A 130 0.93 -2.08 -0.59
CA MET A 130 0.48 -3.18 -1.44
C MET A 130 0.20 -4.40 -0.55
N PRO A 131 -1.05 -4.57 -0.06
CA PRO A 131 -1.46 -5.86 0.50
C PRO A 131 -1.25 -6.94 -0.57
N PRO A 132 -0.59 -8.07 -0.25
CA PRO A 132 -0.40 -9.18 -1.18
C PRO A 132 -1.73 -9.85 -1.55
#